data_AF-A0A4S8KUT8-F1
#
_entry.id   AF-A0A4S8KUT8-F1
#
_cell.length_a   1.000
_cell.length_b   1.000
_cell.length_c   1.000
_cell.angle_alpha   90.00
_cell.angle_beta   90.00
_cell.angle_gamma   90.00
#
_symmetry.space_group_name_H-M   'P 1'
#
loop_
_entity.id
_entity.type
_entity.pdbx_description
1 polymer ?
#
loop_
_entity_poly.entity_id
_entity_poly.type
_entity_poly.pdbx_seq_one_letter_code
_entity_poly.pdbx_strand_id
1 'polypeptide(L)'
;AVDPERLKMFEKDPVTNGPKRRNTRFDKRGATPTAIMESSWNQAVILMLANEAHFIFTNCRDGRFGRKELDWKRLFHDRLMVVARDVIASLPQRPDEPLTERLI
;
A
#
# COMPACT_ATOMS: atom_id res chain seq x y z
N ALA A 1 9.27 3.93 8.08
CA ALA A 1 8.28 4.76 7.36
C ALA A 1 8.94 5.34 6.11
N VAL A 2 8.15 5.98 5.24
CA VAL A 2 8.72 6.79 4.13
C VAL A 2 9.30 8.07 4.74
N ASP A 3 10.40 8.57 4.19
CA ASP A 3 11.00 9.81 4.65
C ASP A 3 9.99 10.99 4.56
N PRO A 4 9.84 11.85 5.60
CA PRO A 4 8.89 12.96 5.57
C PRO A 4 9.15 13.98 4.44
N GLU A 5 10.41 14.26 4.11
CA GLU A 5 10.72 15.20 3.03
C GLU A 5 10.29 14.62 1.68
N ARG A 6 10.49 13.32 1.49
CA ARG A 6 9.96 12.63 0.30
C ARG A 6 8.45 12.71 0.20
N LEU A 7 7.72 12.60 1.31
CA LEU A 7 6.27 12.79 1.28
C LEU A 7 5.88 14.21 0.89
N LYS A 8 6.55 15.23 1.44
CA LYS A 8 6.29 16.63 1.06
C LYS A 8 6.56 16.87 -0.42
N MET A 9 7.64 16.30 -0.96
CA MET A 9 7.93 16.40 -2.40
C MET A 9 6.86 15.69 -3.25
N PHE A 10 6.37 14.54 -2.77
CA PHE A 10 5.26 13.83 -3.41
C PHE A 10 3.96 14.63 -3.39
N GLU A 11 3.59 15.27 -2.28
CA GLU A 11 2.40 16.11 -2.18
C GLU A 11 2.46 17.31 -3.14
N LYS A 12 3.66 17.86 -3.39
CA LYS A 12 3.87 18.97 -4.33
C LYS A 12 3.80 18.54 -5.79
N ASP A 13 4.43 17.41 -6.13
CA ASP A 13 4.44 16.86 -7.49
C ASP A 13 4.39 15.32 -7.44
N PRO A 14 3.18 14.74 -7.43
CA PRO A 14 2.99 13.30 -7.36
C PRO A 14 3.54 12.54 -8.57
N VAL A 15 3.61 13.19 -9.74
CA VAL A 15 4.02 12.57 -10.99
C VAL A 15 5.52 12.30 -10.98
N THR A 16 6.32 13.30 -10.58
CA THR A 16 7.79 13.17 -10.53
C THR A 16 8.26 12.44 -9.28
N ASN A 17 7.62 12.68 -8.13
CA ASN A 17 8.09 12.21 -6.82
C ASN A 17 7.33 10.99 -6.28
N GLY A 18 6.49 10.37 -7.11
CA GLY A 18 5.73 9.17 -6.77
C GLY A 18 6.58 7.94 -6.39
N PRO A 19 5.91 6.87 -5.95
CA PRO A 19 6.55 5.59 -5.73
C PRO A 19 7.14 5.03 -7.04
N LYS A 20 8.31 4.41 -6.94
CA LYS A 20 9.02 3.78 -8.07
C LYS A 20 8.94 2.26 -7.93
N ARG A 21 8.98 1.50 -9.02
CA ARG A 21 8.93 0.01 -8.93
C ARG A 21 10.00 -0.58 -8.01
N ARG A 22 11.21 -0.01 -8.05
CA ARG A 22 12.34 -0.45 -7.20
C ARG A 22 12.43 0.40 -5.95
N ASN A 23 12.77 -0.26 -4.83
CA ASN A 23 13.03 0.36 -3.53
C ASN A 23 11.88 1.24 -2.99
N THR A 24 10.64 1.01 -3.45
CA THR A 24 9.48 1.65 -2.83
C THR A 24 9.28 1.10 -1.43
N ARG A 25 8.91 2.02 -0.53
CA ARG A 25 8.57 1.72 0.84
C ARG A 25 7.07 1.92 1.02
N PHE A 26 6.45 1.03 1.78
CA PHE A 26 5.12 1.26 2.33
C PHE A 26 5.23 2.26 3.47
N ASP A 27 4.40 3.30 3.46
CA ASP A 27 4.38 4.22 4.58
C ASP A 27 3.56 3.62 5.71
N LYS A 28 4.09 3.63 6.93
CA LYS A 28 3.49 2.94 8.07
C LYS A 28 2.99 3.90 9.16
N ARG A 29 2.90 5.20 8.81
CA ARG A 29 2.35 6.21 9.70
C ARG A 29 0.83 6.12 9.68
N GLY A 30 0.24 6.11 10.86
CA GLY A 30 -1.20 6.00 11.07
C GLY A 30 -1.47 5.31 12.42
N ALA A 31 -2.57 5.70 13.06
CA ALA A 31 -2.98 5.08 14.33
C ALA A 31 -3.75 3.76 14.10
N THR A 32 -4.38 3.61 12.94
CA THR A 32 -5.15 2.43 12.53
C THR A 32 -4.69 1.91 11.18
N PRO A 33 -4.99 0.64 10.82
CA PRO A 33 -4.71 0.10 9.49
C PRO A 33 -5.35 0.95 8.39
N THR A 34 -6.58 1.41 8.62
CA THR A 34 -7.31 2.28 7.70
C THR A 34 -6.57 3.59 7.47
N ALA A 35 -6.12 4.28 8.53
CA ALA A 35 -5.35 5.52 8.41
C ALA A 35 -4.02 5.32 7.65
N ILE A 36 -3.35 4.19 7.84
CA ILE A 36 -2.16 3.82 7.06
C ILE A 36 -2.53 3.70 5.57
N MET A 37 -3.60 2.96 5.28
CA MET A 37 -4.04 2.67 3.91
C MET A 37 -4.54 3.92 3.18
N GLU A 38 -5.19 4.85 3.87
CA GLU A 38 -5.73 6.09 3.30
C GLU A 38 -4.67 7.13 2.93
N SER A 39 -3.42 6.97 3.38
CA SER A 39 -2.36 7.91 3.00
C SER A 39 -2.18 7.99 1.49
N SER A 40 -2.04 9.21 0.96
CA SER A 40 -1.88 9.47 -0.48
C SER A 40 -0.71 8.68 -1.09
N TRP A 41 0.38 8.53 -0.32
CA TRP A 41 1.53 7.72 -0.73
C TRP A 41 1.15 6.25 -0.92
N ASN A 42 0.46 5.64 0.05
CA ASN A 42 0.10 4.21 -0.05
C ASN A 42 -0.96 3.96 -1.14
N GLN A 43 -1.88 4.89 -1.35
CA GLN A 43 -2.80 4.84 -2.49
C GLN A 43 -2.04 4.89 -3.83
N ALA A 44 -0.99 5.71 -3.95
CA ALA A 44 -0.13 5.73 -5.12
C ALA A 44 0.68 4.44 -5.29
N VAL A 45 1.12 3.82 -4.19
CA VAL A 45 1.79 2.49 -4.23
C VAL A 45 0.84 1.42 -4.76
N ILE A 46 -0.40 1.39 -4.27
CA ILE A 46 -1.43 0.45 -4.75
C ILE A 46 -1.67 0.64 -6.25
N LEU A 47 -1.85 1.88 -6.70
CA LEU A 47 -2.07 2.19 -8.12
C LEU A 47 -0.88 1.76 -8.99
N MET A 48 0.34 2.06 -8.55
CA MET A 48 1.57 1.66 -9.24
C MET A 48 1.66 0.13 -9.39
N LEU A 49 1.39 -0.62 -8.31
CA LEU A 49 1.42 -2.09 -8.34
C LEU A 49 0.32 -2.67 -9.21
N ALA A 50 -0.89 -2.11 -9.15
CA ALA A 50 -2.02 -2.53 -9.97
C ALA A 50 -1.74 -2.34 -11.46
N ASN A 51 -1.21 -1.18 -11.85
CA ASN A 51 -0.81 -0.91 -13.22
C ASN A 51 0.27 -1.88 -13.70
N GLU A 52 1.22 -2.23 -12.84
CA GLU A 52 2.27 -3.20 -13.18
C GLU A 52 1.73 -4.61 -13.36
N ALA A 53 0.84 -5.06 -12.47
CA ALA A 53 0.21 -6.36 -12.60
C ALA A 53 -0.65 -6.45 -13.87
N HIS A 54 -1.42 -5.39 -14.17
CA HIS A 54 -2.19 -5.30 -15.40
C HIS A 54 -1.26 -5.35 -16.64
N PHE A 55 -0.16 -4.60 -16.64
CA PHE A 55 0.84 -4.66 -17.72
C PHE A 55 1.42 -6.07 -17.90
N ILE A 56 1.80 -6.74 -16.81
CA ILE A 56 2.32 -8.11 -16.87
C ILE A 56 1.26 -9.07 -17.40
N PHE A 57 0.03 -9.01 -16.87
CA PHE A 57 -1.08 -9.87 -17.26
C PHE A 57 -1.38 -9.75 -18.76
N THR A 58 -1.53 -8.52 -19.26
CA THR A 58 -1.84 -8.23 -20.68
C THR A 58 -0.74 -8.65 -21.64
N ASN A 59 0.52 -8.63 -21.20
CA ASN A 59 1.66 -9.01 -22.03
C ASN A 59 2.07 -10.49 -21.88
N CYS A 60 1.45 -11.23 -20.96
CA CYS A 60 1.76 -12.63 -20.71
C CYS A 60 0.98 -13.54 -21.68
N ARG A 61 1.69 -14.17 -22.62
CA ARG A 61 1.07 -14.96 -23.71
C ARG A 61 0.72 -16.41 -23.33
N ASP A 62 1.32 -16.96 -22.29
CA ASP A 62 1.15 -18.37 -21.92
C ASP A 62 -0.04 -18.64 -20.99
N GLY A 63 -0.76 -17.59 -20.59
CA GLY A 63 -1.96 -17.71 -19.77
C GLY A 63 -1.70 -18.21 -18.35
N ARG A 64 -0.47 -18.16 -17.82
CA ARG A 64 -0.13 -18.62 -16.46
C ARG A 64 -0.90 -17.91 -15.34
N PHE A 65 -1.46 -16.74 -15.62
CA PHE A 65 -2.29 -15.95 -14.71
C PHE A 65 -3.79 -16.15 -14.93
N GLY A 66 -4.18 -17.14 -15.75
CA GLY A 66 -5.55 -17.30 -16.23
C GLY A 66 -5.90 -16.35 -17.37
N ARG A 67 -7.14 -16.44 -17.86
CA ARG A 67 -7.65 -15.60 -18.96
C ARG A 67 -8.62 -14.51 -18.50
N LYS A 68 -9.09 -14.59 -17.26
CA LYS A 68 -10.02 -13.63 -16.68
C LYS A 68 -9.24 -12.52 -16.00
N GLU A 69 -9.48 -11.28 -16.41
CA GLU A 69 -8.90 -10.12 -15.74
C GLU A 69 -9.42 -9.99 -14.29
N LEU A 70 -8.53 -9.58 -13.39
CA LEU A 70 -8.82 -9.35 -11.98
C LEU A 70 -8.85 -7.85 -11.68
N ASP A 71 -9.56 -7.47 -10.63
CA ASP A 71 -9.42 -6.13 -10.05
C ASP A 71 -8.10 -6.04 -9.27
N TRP A 72 -7.03 -5.71 -10.00
CA TRP A 72 -5.68 -5.61 -9.44
C TRP A 72 -5.59 -4.59 -8.31
N LYS A 73 -6.31 -3.46 -8.44
CA LYS A 73 -6.30 -2.40 -7.42
C LYS A 73 -6.86 -2.93 -6.11
N ARG A 74 -8.02 -3.60 -6.15
CA ARG A 74 -8.61 -4.23 -4.97
C ARG A 74 -7.72 -5.34 -4.41
N LEU A 75 -7.12 -6.17 -5.25
CA LEU A 75 -6.22 -7.24 -4.80
C LEU A 75 -5.03 -6.69 -4.00
N PHE A 76 -4.36 -5.66 -4.52
CA PHE A 76 -3.25 -5.03 -3.80
C PHE A 76 -3.70 -4.25 -2.57
N HIS A 77 -4.86 -3.60 -2.62
CA HIS A 77 -5.46 -2.96 -1.46
C HIS A 77 -5.67 -3.97 -0.32
N ASP A 78 -6.35 -5.08 -0.60
CA ASP A 78 -6.64 -6.11 0.40
C ASP A 78 -5.37 -6.73 0.95
N ARG A 79 -4.35 -6.95 0.10
CA ARG A 79 -3.06 -7.48 0.54
C ARG A 79 -2.31 -6.50 1.44
N LEU A 80 -2.28 -5.20 1.11
CA LEU A 80 -1.61 -4.19 1.93
C LEU A 80 -2.39 -3.85 3.20
N MET A 81 -3.71 -4.03 3.22
CA MET A 81 -4.52 -3.92 4.42
C MET A 81 -4.12 -4.96 5.47
N VAL A 82 -3.81 -6.21 5.05
CA VAL A 82 -3.24 -7.22 5.97
C VAL A 82 -1.92 -6.74 6.55
N VAL A 83 -1.02 -6.20 5.71
CA VAL A 83 0.26 -5.65 6.18
C VAL A 83 0.07 -4.47 7.15
N ALA A 84 -0.91 -3.61 6.89
CA ALA A 84 -1.22 -2.48 7.78
C ALA A 84 -1.72 -2.97 9.15
N ARG A 85 -2.55 -4.02 9.20
CA ARG A 85 -2.95 -4.69 10.45
C ARG A 85 -1.76 -5.27 11.20
N ASP A 86 -0.87 -5.97 10.49
CA ASP A 86 0.34 -6.55 11.09
C ASP A 86 1.26 -5.47 11.68
N VAL A 87 1.40 -4.33 10.99
CA VAL A 87 2.15 -3.18 11.50
C VAL A 87 1.55 -2.69 12.81
N ILE A 88 0.25 -2.44 12.87
CA ILE A 88 -0.42 -1.92 14.08
C ILE A 88 -0.35 -2.93 15.22
N ALA A 89 -0.57 -4.22 14.94
CA ALA A 89 -0.46 -5.29 15.93
C ALA A 89 0.97 -5.45 16.49
N SER A 90 2.00 -5.05 15.73
CA SER A 90 3.40 -5.12 16.16
C SER A 90 3.86 -3.94 17.02
N LEU A 91 3.06 -2.87 17.12
CA LEU A 91 3.42 -1.70 17.93
C LEU A 91 3.38 -2.03 19.42
N PRO A 92 4.27 -1.46 20.24
CA PRO A 92 4.22 -1.63 21.69
C PRO A 92 2.82 -1.33 22.23
N GLN A 93 2.30 -2.25 23.02
CA GLN A 93 1.01 -2.04 23.68
C GLN A 93 1.19 -1.01 24.77
N ARG A 94 0.33 0.01 24.76
CA ARG A 94 0.20 0.85 25.94
C ARG A 94 -0.64 0.05 26.95
N PRO A 95 -0.33 0.08 28.25
CA PRO A 95 -1.02 -0.74 29.26
C PRO A 95 -2.55 -0.55 29.29
N ASP A 96 -3.03 0.56 28.74
CA ASP A 96 -4.37 1.11 28.85
C ASP A 96 -5.22 1.03 27.56
N GLU A 97 -4.71 0.48 26.45
CA GLU A 97 -5.44 0.48 25.17
C GLU A 97 -5.45 -0.92 24.52
N PRO A 98 -6.62 -1.60 24.44
CA PRO A 98 -6.71 -2.94 23.89
C PRO A 98 -6.52 -2.97 22.37
N LEU A 99 -5.80 -3.98 21.87
CA LEU A 99 -5.53 -4.20 20.43
C LEU A 99 -6.76 -4.09 19.52
N THR A 100 -7.93 -4.51 20.01
CA THR A 100 -9.17 -4.53 19.24
C THR A 100 -9.60 -3.14 18.78
N GLU A 101 -9.32 -2.09 19.54
CA GLU A 101 -9.70 -0.71 19.17
C GLU A 101 -8.81 -0.15 18.06
N ARG A 102 -7.57 -0.64 17.96
CA ARG A 102 -6.60 -0.17 16.95
C ARG A 102 -6.75 -0.86 15.59
N LEU A 103 -7.40 -2.02 15.52
CA LEU A 103 -7.51 -2.82 14.29
C LEU A 103 -8.77 -2.52 13.45
N ILE A 104 -9.62 -1.62 13.93
CA ILE A 104 -10.87 -1.17 13.27
C ILE A 104 -10.57 -0.07 12.24
#